data_AF-A0A0C2VMA8-F1
#
_entry.id   AF-A0A0C2VMA8-F1
#
_cell.length_a   1.000
_cell.length_b   1.000
_cell.length_c   1.000
_cell.angle_alpha   90.00
_cell.angle_beta   90.00
_cell.angle_gamma   90.00
#
_symmetry.space_group_name_H-M   'P 1'
#
loop_
_entity.id
_entity.type
_entity.pdbx_description
1 polymer ?
#
loop_
_entity_poly.entity_id
_entity_poly.type
_entity_poly.pdbx_seq_one_letter_code
_entity_poly.pdbx_strand_id
1 'polypeptide(L)' 'MDRIADWWDSFELWMAGLPFIPQVALVLIVVVPLCRLVAIGLDRALAAVLALPLFGWLRRNSREVEES' A
#
# COMPACT_ATOMS: atom_id res chain seq x y z
N MET A 1 -17.87 16.86 3.51
CA MET A 1 -16.45 16.49 3.58
C MET A 1 -15.93 16.50 5.02
N ASP A 2 -16.66 17.13 5.94
CA ASP A 2 -16.23 17.35 7.32
C ASP A 2 -16.40 16.10 8.20
N ARG A 3 -17.40 15.26 7.92
CA ARG A 3 -17.69 14.09 8.77
C ARG A 3 -16.56 13.06 8.88
N ILE A 4 -15.71 12.96 7.85
CA ILE A 4 -14.52 12.09 7.89
C ILE A 4 -13.41 12.77 8.68
N ALA A 5 -13.24 14.09 8.51
CA ALA A 5 -12.26 14.87 9.25
C ALA A 5 -12.58 14.92 10.75
N ASP A 6 -13.84 15.12 11.12
CA ASP A 6 -14.29 15.15 12.52
C ASP A 6 -14.09 13.79 13.22
N TRP A 7 -14.30 12.69 12.49
CA TRP A 7 -14.05 11.35 13.00
C TRP A 7 -12.56 11.08 13.17
N TRP A 8 -11.75 11.52 12.22
CA TRP A 8 -10.30 11.41 12.30
C TRP A 8 -9.71 12.27 13.44
N ASP A 9 -10.21 13.48 13.64
CA ASP A 9 -9.83 14.36 14.75
C ASP A 9 -10.10 13.70 16.12
N SER A 10 -11.27 13.09 16.28
CA SER A 10 -11.60 12.29 17.47
C SER A 10 -10.64 11.10 17.67
N PHE A 11 -10.21 10.47 16.58
CA PHE A 11 -9.24 9.38 16.60
C PHE A 11 -7.84 9.86 16.99
N GLU A 12 -7.39 11.01 16.47
CA GLU A 12 -6.14 11.65 16.86
C GLU A 12 -6.12 11.99 18.35
N LEU A 13 -7.20 12.57 18.88
CA LEU A 13 -7.31 12.89 20.31
C LEU A 13 -7.29 11.64 21.19
N TRP A 14 -7.97 10.57 20.77
CA TRP A 14 -7.91 9.29 21.47
C TRP A 14 -6.49 8.74 21.51
N MET A 15 -5.82 8.64 20.35
CA MET A 15 -4.44 8.13 20.27
C MET A 15 -3.45 8.98 21.07
N ALA A 16 -3.58 10.31 21.01
CA ALA A 16 -2.73 11.24 21.75
C ALA A 16 -2.94 11.13 23.27
N GLY A 17 -4.15 10.74 23.71
CA GLY A 17 -4.47 10.48 25.11
C GLY A 17 -3.93 9.16 25.67
N LEU A 18 -3.42 8.25 24.83
CA LEU A 18 -2.85 6.99 25.29
C LEU A 18 -1.44 7.17 25.89
N PRO A 19 -1.06 6.40 26.93
CA PRO A 19 0.32 6.33 27.39
C PRO A 19 1.24 5.60 26.39
N PHE A 20 2.57 5.69 26.57
CA PHE A 20 3.57 5.21 25.60
C PHE A 20 3.41 3.74 25.20
N ILE A 21 3.20 2.83 26.16
CA ILE A 21 3.12 1.39 25.90
C ILE A 21 1.97 1.04 24.93
N PRO A 22 0.71 1.43 25.17
CA PRO A 22 -0.37 1.12 24.24
C PRO A 22 -0.25 1.85 22.89
N GLN A 23 0.37 3.05 22.81
CA GLN A 23 0.67 3.68 21.51
C GLN A 23 1.60 2.81 20.66
N VAL A 24 2.71 2.33 21.25
CA VAL A 24 3.66 1.46 20.55
C VAL A 24 3.01 0.13 20.17
N ALA A 25 2.18 -0.44 21.07
CA ALA A 25 1.44 -1.67 20.79
C ALA A 25 0.48 -1.49 19.60
N LEU A 26 -0.25 -0.38 19.50
CA LEU A 26 -1.10 -0.06 18.35
C LEU A 26 -0.31 0.03 17.06
N VAL A 27 0.85 0.69 17.08
CA VAL A 27 1.73 0.76 15.90
C VAL A 27 2.16 -0.65 15.46
N LEU A 28 2.65 -1.47 16.38
CA LEU A 28 3.16 -2.81 16.07
C LEU A 28 2.05 -3.79 15.64
N ILE A 29 0.87 -3.73 16.25
CA ILE A 29 -0.21 -4.69 16.04
C ILE A 29 -1.18 -4.25 14.94
N VAL A 30 -1.30 -2.95 14.68
CA VAL A 30 -2.26 -2.42 13.69
C VAL A 30 -1.55 -1.83 12.49
N VAL A 31 -0.66 -0.86 12.71
CA VAL A 31 -0.03 -0.10 11.60
C VAL A 31 0.93 -0.97 10.81
N VAL A 32 1.81 -1.74 11.47
CA VAL A 32 2.76 -2.64 10.80
C VAL A 32 2.07 -3.68 9.91
N PRO A 33 1.07 -4.46 10.37
CA PRO A 33 0.37 -5.39 9.49
C PRO A 33 -0.44 -4.69 8.41
N LEU A 34 -1.02 -3.51 8.69
CA LEU A 34 -1.70 -2.72 7.66
C LEU A 34 -0.73 -2.32 6.54
N CYS A 35 0.46 -1.82 6.88
CA CYS A 35 1.52 -1.51 5.92
C CYS A 35 1.92 -2.75 5.12
N ARG A 36 2.06 -3.91 5.79
CA ARG A 36 2.36 -5.18 5.11
C ARG A 36 1.25 -5.55 4.11
N LEU A 37 -0.01 -5.41 4.48
CA LEU A 37 -1.14 -5.69 3.59
C LEU A 37 -1.15 -4.76 2.38
N VAL A 38 -0.91 -3.47 2.58
CA VAL A 38 -0.80 -2.49 1.49
C VAL A 38 0.37 -2.80 0.58
N ALA A 39 1.55 -3.13 1.13
CA ALA A 39 2.71 -3.52 0.34
C ALA A 39 2.42 -4.76 -0.52
N ILE A 40 1.86 -5.81 0.08
CA ILE A 40 1.45 -7.02 -0.66
C ILE A 40 0.42 -6.68 -1.74
N GLY A 41 -0.55 -5.82 -1.43
CA GLY A 41 -1.56 -5.39 -2.39
C GLY A 41 -0.96 -4.64 -3.58
N LEU A 42 -0.04 -3.72 -3.32
CA LEU A 42 0.69 -2.98 -4.35
C LEU A 42 1.57 -3.90 -5.19
N ASP A 43 2.34 -4.80 -4.57
CA ASP A 43 3.18 -5.77 -5.28
C ASP A 43 2.34 -6.67 -6.19
N ARG A 44 1.18 -7.11 -5.71
CA ARG A 44 0.23 -7.93 -6.50
C ARG A 44 -0.38 -7.14 -7.64
N ALA A 45 -0.74 -5.87 -7.41
CA ALA A 45 -1.26 -5.00 -8.45
C ALA A 45 -0.21 -4.73 -9.53
N LEU A 46 1.02 -4.42 -9.14
CA LEU A 46 2.16 -4.24 -10.05
C LEU A 46 2.45 -5.50 -10.84
N ALA A 47 2.49 -6.66 -10.18
CA ALA A 47 2.68 -7.94 -10.84
C ALA A 47 1.56 -8.26 -11.83
N ALA A 48 0.30 -7.97 -11.47
CA ALA A 48 -0.84 -8.16 -12.36
C ALA A 48 -0.74 -7.24 -13.59
N VAL A 49 -0.40 -5.96 -13.41
CA VAL A 49 -0.22 -4.99 -14.50
C VAL A 49 0.92 -5.40 -15.42
N LEU A 50 2.06 -5.84 -14.88
CA LEU A 50 3.21 -6.31 -15.65
C LEU A 50 2.96 -7.66 -16.33
N ALA A 51 2.08 -8.51 -15.78
CA ALA A 51 1.70 -9.78 -16.36
C ALA A 51 0.61 -9.64 -17.44
N LEU A 52 0.05 -8.44 -17.65
CA LEU A 52 -0.91 -8.22 -18.73
C LEU A 52 -0.26 -8.54 -20.09
N PRO A 53 -0.99 -9.18 -21.02
CA PRO A 53 -0.47 -9.60 -22.32
C PRO A 53 0.03 -8.42 -23.17
N LEU A 54 -0.43 -7.20 -22.88
CA LEU A 54 0.08 -5.96 -23.47
C LEU A 54 1.56 -5.73 -23.14
N PHE A 55 1.97 -5.95 -21.90
CA PHE A 55 3.36 -5.78 -21.47
C PHE A 55 4.25 -6.92 -22.02
N GLY A 56 3.70 -8.13 -22.12
CA GLY A 56 4.35 -9.25 -22.82
C GLY A 56 4.61 -8.96 -24.31
N TRP A 57 3.68 -8.28 -24.99
CA TRP A 57 3.85 -7.84 -26.38
C TRP A 57 4.97 -6.79 -26.52
N LEU A 58 5.04 -5.80 -25.63
CA LEU A 58 6.12 -4.80 -25.60
C LEU A 58 7.50 -5.44 -25.41
N ARG A 59 7.63 -6.37 -24.46
CA ARG A 59 8.89 -7.09 -24.22
C ARG A 59 9.32 -7.94 -25.43
N ARG A 60 8.37 -8.51 -26.18
CA ARG A 60 8.68 -9.26 -27.41
C ARG A 60 9.20 -8.33 -28.51
N ASN A 61 8.57 -7.16 -28.68
CA ASN A 61 8.92 -6.22 -29.75
C ASN A 61 10.36 -5.70 -29.64
N SER A 62 10.91 -5.53 -28.42
CA SER A 62 12.31 -5.12 -28.24
C SER A 62 13.33 -6.18 -28.68
N ARG A 63 12.99 -7.48 -28.68
CA ARG A 63 13.93 -8.53 -29.08
C ARG A 63 14.09 -8.65 -30.59
N GLU A 64 13.04 -8.35 -31.36
CA GLU A 64 13.08 -8.39 -32.82
C GLU A 64 13.86 -7.21 -33.43
N VAL A 65 13.94 -6.08 -32.72
CA VAL A 65 14.68 -4.88 -33.18
C VAL A 65 16.20 -5.04 -33.03
N GLU A 66 16.67 -5.87 -32.08
CA GLU A 66 18.11 -6.08 -31.85
C GLU A 66 18.71 -7.17 -32.77
N GLU A 67 17.89 -8.04 -33.37
CA GLU A 67 18.32 -9.09 -34.30
C GLU A 67 18.30 -8.67 -35.79
N SER A 68 17.92 -7.43 -36.12
CA SER A 68 17.80 -6.93 -37.51
C SER A 68 18.95 -6.07 -37.99
#